data_AF-A0A921TA72-F1
#
_entry.id   AF-A0A921TA72-F1
#
_cell.length_a   1.000
_cell.length_b   1.000
_cell.length_c   1.000
_cell.angle_alpha   90.00
_cell.angle_beta   90.00
_cell.angle_gamma   90.00
#
_symmetry.space_group_name_H-M   'P 1'
#
loop_
_entity.id
_entity.type
_entity.pdbx_description
1 polymer ?
#
loop_
_entity_poly.entity_id
_entity_poly.type
_entity_poly.pdbx_seq_one_letter_code
_entity_poly.pdbx_strand_id
1 'polypeptide(L)'
;IQVAQVIDAVNESVDATKCQGLGDCHAGDTCLTHHLWCDLSLQIHEFLSGISLADLVTRREVQEVAQRQDQRRCNTKAPRLDKIEASAVE
;
A
#
# COMPACT_ATOMS: atom_id res chain seq x y z
N ILE A 1 13.09 -6.58 -4.77
CA ILE A 1 12.22 -5.53 -4.21
C ILE A 1 11.37 -6.20 -3.15
N GLN A 2 11.65 -5.91 -1.88
CA GLN A 2 10.87 -6.43 -0.77
C GLN A 2 9.68 -5.53 -0.49
N VAL A 3 8.61 -6.09 0.06
CA VAL A 3 7.42 -5.32 0.43
C VAL A 3 7.78 -4.26 1.47
N ALA A 4 8.66 -4.57 2.43
CA ALA A 4 9.18 -3.59 3.38
C ALA A 4 9.76 -2.33 2.72
N GLN A 5 10.55 -2.47 1.65
CA GLN A 5 11.16 -1.32 0.95
C GLN A 5 10.11 -0.39 0.30
N VAL A 6 9.00 -0.96 -0.18
CA VAL A 6 7.90 -0.17 -0.75
C VAL A 6 7.15 0.57 0.35
N ILE A 7 6.95 -0.08 1.50
CA ILE A 7 6.27 0.50 2.66
C ILE A 7 7.14 1.62 3.27
N ASP A 8 8.44 1.41 3.43
CA ASP A 8 9.39 2.42 3.91
C ASP A 8 9.44 3.64 2.97
N ALA A 9 9.32 3.43 1.65
CA ALA A 9 9.32 4.52 0.67
C ALA A 9 8.02 5.36 0.67
N VAL A 10 6.90 4.78 1.10
CA VAL A 10 5.59 5.46 1.16
C VAL A 10 5.34 6.06 2.54
N ASN A 11 5.87 5.43 3.58
CA ASN A 11 5.68 5.82 4.96
C ASN A 11 7.02 6.19 5.55
N GLU A 12 7.29 7.50 5.60
CA GLU A 12 8.52 8.10 6.16
C GLU A 12 8.81 7.67 7.62
N SER A 13 7.85 7.01 8.27
CA SER A 13 8.09 6.15 9.42
C SER A 13 6.87 5.24 9.68
N VAL A 14 7.00 3.90 9.57
CA VAL A 14 6.07 2.93 10.23
C VAL A 14 6.34 2.93 11.73
N ASP A 15 6.45 4.12 12.29
CA ASP A 15 6.70 4.29 13.70
C ASP A 15 5.40 4.73 14.34
N ALA A 16 4.78 3.80 15.07
CA ALA A 16 3.58 4.06 15.85
C ALA A 16 3.89 4.99 17.04
N THR A 17 5.17 5.32 17.27
CA THR A 17 5.61 6.21 18.32
C THR A 17 5.88 7.61 17.78
N LYS A 18 5.52 8.63 18.56
CA LYS A 18 5.77 10.05 18.23
C LYS A 18 7.27 10.43 18.32
N CYS A 19 8.13 9.48 18.65
CA CYS A 19 9.56 9.65 18.93
C CYS A 19 10.49 8.95 17.93
N GLN A 20 9.96 8.44 16.81
CA GLN A 20 10.78 7.84 15.74
C GLN A 20 11.78 6.77 16.25
N GLY A 21 11.44 6.06 17.33
CA GLY A 21 12.30 5.02 17.90
C GLY A 21 13.49 5.53 18.71
N LEU A 22 13.68 6.85 18.88
CA LEU A 22 14.80 7.42 19.64
C LEU A 22 14.63 7.33 21.16
N GLY A 23 13.43 6.98 21.65
CA GLY A 23 13.17 6.81 23.08
C GLY A 23 13.08 8.12 23.87
N ASP A 24 13.01 9.27 23.19
CA ASP A 24 12.94 10.63 23.75
C ASP A 24 11.51 11.19 23.85
N CYS A 25 10.53 10.29 23.85
CA CYS A 25 9.12 10.56 23.62
C CYS A 25 8.47 11.56 24.58
N HIS A 26 8.94 11.66 25.83
CA HIS A 26 8.56 12.70 26.79
C HIS A 26 9.79 13.34 27.43
N ALA A 27 10.33 14.40 26.82
CA ALA A 27 11.43 15.19 27.39
C ALA A 27 12.69 14.37 27.73
N GLY A 28 12.96 13.30 26.96
CA GLY A 28 14.09 12.40 27.17
C GLY A 28 13.74 11.08 27.87
N ASP A 29 12.51 10.93 28.36
CA ASP A 29 12.05 9.68 28.94
C ASP A 29 11.32 8.79 27.93
N THR A 30 11.63 7.50 27.99
CA THR A 30 11.03 6.46 27.15
C THR A 30 9.56 6.26 27.50
N CYS A 31 8.67 6.38 26.51
CA CYS A 31 7.23 6.17 26.73
C CYS A 31 6.95 4.78 27.33
N LEU A 32 5.97 4.69 28.23
CA LEU A 32 5.55 3.41 28.84
C LEU A 32 5.24 2.32 27.80
N THR A 33 4.68 2.73 26.66
CA THR A 33 4.34 1.84 25.54
C THR A 33 5.41 1.82 24.43
N HIS A 34 6.51 2.57 24.56
CA HIS A 34 7.57 2.67 23.54
C HIS A 34 8.11 1.30 23.16
N HIS A 35 8.58 0.53 24.15
CA HIS A 35 9.17 -0.78 23.89
C HIS A 35 8.19 -1.73 23.21
N LEU A 36 6.92 -1.73 23.64
CA LEU A 36 5.88 -2.56 23.02
C LEU A 36 5.67 -2.20 21.55
N TRP A 37 5.55 -0.90 21.24
CA TRP A 37 5.34 -0.45 19.87
C TRP A 37 6.57 -0.64 18.99
N CYS A 38 7.78 -0.42 19.52
CA CYS A 38 9.03 -0.69 18.80
C CYS A 38 9.19 -2.18 18.49
N ASP A 39 8.94 -3.06 19.46
CA ASP A 39 9.03 -4.52 19.26
C ASP A 39 7.99 -5.00 18.23
N LEU A 40 6.78 -4.45 18.26
CA LEU A 40 5.74 -4.75 17.29
C LEU A 40 6.10 -4.23 15.90
N SER A 41 6.54 -2.98 15.78
CA SER A 41 6.98 -2.40 14.51
C SER A 41 8.13 -3.21 13.90
N LEU A 42 9.09 -3.66 14.72
CA LEU A 42 10.18 -4.51 14.27
C LEU A 42 9.68 -5.86 13.76
N GLN A 43 8.79 -6.54 14.50
CA GLN A 43 8.20 -7.80 14.04
C GLN A 43 7.42 -7.64 12.72
N ILE A 44 6.67 -6.55 12.57
CA ILE A 44 5.95 -6.25 11.33
C ILE A 44 6.94 -6.03 10.19
N HIS A 45 8.00 -5.25 10.42
CA HIS A 45 9.03 -4.97 9.43
C HIS A 45 9.76 -6.25 9.02
N GLU A 46 10.17 -7.08 9.97
CA GLU A 46 10.83 -8.36 9.72
C GLU A 46 9.94 -9.28 8.88
N PHE A 47 8.66 -9.41 9.24
CA PHE A 47 7.69 -10.18 8.45
C PHE A 47 7.57 -9.66 7.01
N LEU A 48 7.47 -8.35 6.81
CA LEU A 48 7.35 -7.72 5.49
C LEU A 48 8.66 -7.76 4.70
N SER A 49 9.80 -7.83 5.37
CA SER A 49 11.13 -7.97 4.76
C SER A 49 11.34 -9.37 4.16
N GLY A 50 10.68 -10.38 4.72
CA GLY A 50 10.69 -11.76 4.23
C GLY A 50 9.82 -11.99 2.98
N ILE A 51 9.00 -11.02 2.58
CA ILE A 51 8.10 -11.14 1.43
C ILE A 51 8.61 -10.27 0.28
N SER A 52 8.94 -10.91 -0.86
CA SER A 52 9.25 -10.16 -2.07
C SER A 52 7.98 -9.74 -2.81
N LEU A 53 8.05 -8.63 -3.56
CA LEU A 53 6.93 -8.19 -4.39
C LEU A 53 6.60 -9.23 -5.48
N ALA A 54 7.61 -9.95 -5.97
CA ALA A 54 7.41 -11.05 -6.92
C ALA A 54 6.62 -12.20 -6.30
N ASP A 55 6.97 -12.59 -5.07
CA ASP A 55 6.24 -13.64 -4.32
C ASP A 55 4.81 -13.23 -3.99
N LEU A 56 4.55 -11.92 -3.84
CA LEU A 56 3.22 -11.40 -3.61
C LEU A 56 2.36 -11.46 -4.88
N VAL A 57 2.92 -11.06 -6.03
CA VAL A 57 2.22 -11.02 -7.33
C VAL A 57 1.94 -12.43 -7.89
N THR A 58 2.75 -13.42 -7.52
CA THR A 58 2.53 -14.82 -7.93
C THR A 58 1.40 -15.50 -7.16
N ARG A 59 0.93 -14.93 -6.03
CA ARG A 59 -0.17 -15.51 -5.27
C ARG A 59 -1.49 -15.43 -6.04
N ARG A 60 -2.17 -16.57 -6.14
CA ARG A 60 -3.45 -16.70 -6.84
C ARG A 60 -4.50 -15.69 -6.36
N GLU A 61 -4.61 -15.51 -5.04
CA GLU A 61 -5.52 -14.55 -4.41
C GLU A 61 -5.27 -13.09 -4.89
N VAL A 62 -4.00 -12.71 -5.04
CA VAL A 62 -3.60 -11.37 -5.52
C VAL A 62 -3.95 -11.21 -7.00
N GLN A 63 -3.73 -12.26 -7.80
CA GLN A 63 -4.10 -12.26 -9.22
C GLN A 63 -5.62 -12.16 -9.42
N GLU A 64 -6.41 -12.86 -8.61
CA GLU A 64 -7.88 -12.79 -8.66
C GLU A 64 -8.39 -11.39 -8.28
N VAL A 65 -7.77 -10.73 -7.29
CA VAL A 65 -8.07 -9.33 -6.96
C VAL A 65 -7.69 -8.39 -8.10
N ALA A 66 -6.49 -8.53 -8.65
CA ALA A 66 -5.99 -7.70 -9.75
C ALA A 66 -6.90 -7.80 -10.99
N GLN A 67 -7.29 -9.02 -11.39
CA GLN A 67 -8.22 -9.22 -12.50
C GLN A 67 -9.57 -8.55 -12.26
N ARG A 68 -10.14 -8.66 -11.05
CA ARG A 68 -11.38 -7.96 -10.71
C ARG A 68 -11.25 -6.44 -10.78
N GLN A 69 -10.12 -5.89 -10.38
CA GLN A 69 -9.84 -4.45 -10.46
C GLN A 69 -9.67 -3.98 -11.91
N ASP A 70 -8.98 -4.75 -12.74
CA ASP A 70 -8.80 -4.46 -14.17
C ASP A 70 -10.14 -4.49 -14.93
N GLN A 71 -11.00 -5.47 -14.64
CA GLN A 71 -12.34 -5.54 -15.21
C GLN A 71 -13.19 -4.31 -14.84
N ARG A 72 -13.12 -3.87 -13.58
CA ARG A 72 -13.80 -2.63 -13.14
C ARG A 72 -13.24 -1.41 -13.87
N ARG A 73 -11.92 -1.31 -14.02
CA ARG A 73 -11.24 -0.21 -14.72
C ARG A 73 -11.56 -0.18 -16.22
N CYS A 74 -11.70 -1.32 -16.89
CA CYS A 74 -12.08 -1.36 -18.30
C CYS A 74 -13.55 -0.94 -18.49
N ASN A 75 -14.42 -1.31 -17.56
CA ASN A 75 -15.84 -0.95 -17.62
C ASN A 75 -16.09 0.56 -17.42
N THR A 76 -15.21 1.27 -16.70
CA THR A 76 -15.30 2.73 -16.51
C THR A 76 -14.70 3.54 -17.68
N LYS A 77 -13.90 2.91 -18.56
CA LYS A 77 -13.18 3.59 -19.66
C LYS A 77 -13.86 3.55 -21.02
N ALA A 78 -15.08 3.04 -21.14
CA ALA A 78 -15.83 3.11 -22.39
C ALA A 78 -16.70 4.38 -22.44
N PRO A 79 -16.26 5.51 -23.04
CA PRO A 79 -17.21 6.46 -23.57
C PRO A 79 -17.91 5.79 -24.75
N ARG A 80 -19.24 5.79 -24.70
CA ARG A 80 -20.13 5.30 -25.74
C ARG A 80 -19.90 6.11 -27.03
N LEU A 81 -19.13 5.57 -27.97
CA LEU A 81 -19.06 6.08 -29.34
C LEU A 81 -20.23 5.49 -30.14
N ASP A 82 -21.46 5.86 -29.76
CA ASP A 82 -22.62 5.60 -30.60
C ASP A 82 -23.06 6.90 -31.27
N LYS A 83 -22.72 6.97 -32.56
CA LYS A 83 -23.42 7.68 -33.66
C LYS A 83 -23.39 9.21 -33.68
N ILE A 84 -22.47 9.75 -34.46
CA ILE A 84 -22.66 11.03 -35.16
C ILE A 84 -23.58 10.72 -36.36
N GLU A 85 -24.89 10.85 -36.19
CA GLU A 85 -25.80 10.97 -37.34
C GLU A 85 -25.79 12.43 -37.78
N ALA A 86 -24.91 12.73 -38.75
CA ALA A 86 -24.99 13.96 -39.51
C ALA A 86 -26.22 13.89 -40.41
N SER A 87 -27.37 14.33 -39.91
CA SER A 87 -28.52 14.62 -40.76
C SER A 87 -28.22 15.91 -41.51
N ALA A 88 -27.87 15.77 -42.79
CA ALA A 88 -27.90 16.88 -43.73
C ALA A 88 -29.33 17.44 -43.76
N VAL A 89 -29.45 18.74 -43.52
CA VAL A 89 -30.68 19.50 -43.75
C VAL A 89 -30.73 19.85 -45.24
N GLU A 90 -31.74 19.34 -45.93
CA GLU A 90 -32.32 19.98 -47.11
C GLU A 90 -33.56 20.78 -46.67
#